data_AF-A0A146F2L8-F1
#
_entry.id   AF-A0A146F2L8-F1
#
_cell.length_a   1.000
_cell.length_b   1.000
_cell.length_c   1.000
_cell.angle_alpha   90.00
_cell.angle_beta   90.00
_cell.angle_gamma   90.00
#
_symmetry.space_group_name_H-M   'P 1'
#
loop_
_entity.id
_entity.type
_entity.pdbx_description
1 polymer ?
#
loop_
_entity_poly.entity_id
_entity_poly.type
_entity_poly.pdbx_seq_one_letter_code
_entity_poly.pdbx_strand_id
1 'polypeptide(L)'
;MSDFDGIPFDYSLDVSHIQAQCVSEAVEPSTPTKATSIGAAPVLPRTPRLRPQKISPYFPKPLVDPDSCLPFPPINAPSFGLVQEQLAHDPFRLLIATIFLNRTRGGVALPVLFKVFDRFPTVEAMASTDPSTLASMIHCLGFQNQRAKKCIALAQTWLAFPPTKGKRYRKLHYPCKGDGRDIGADETIADDDARVGWEIAHLPGVGPYSLDSWRIFCRDEVRGLASDWRGLGASKTSFRPEWKSVLPQDKELRAYLTWMWLKEGWVWDRHTGERTPASERVMRAARRGGVAHEEDGNWVLEMSPVKKASNGLTAWS
;
A
#
# COMPACT_ATOMS: atom_id res chain seq x y z
N MET A 1 -54.49 35.85 22.29
CA MET A 1 -53.03 36.04 22.38
C MET A 1 -52.39 34.85 21.71
N SER A 2 -52.11 35.01 20.40
CA SER A 2 -51.18 34.27 19.52
C SER A 2 -51.06 32.77 19.76
N ASP A 3 -51.72 31.87 19.02
CA ASP A 3 -51.72 31.68 17.55
C ASP A 3 -50.33 31.78 16.92
N PHE A 4 -49.72 30.64 16.64
CA PHE A 4 -49.29 30.30 15.29
C PHE A 4 -49.09 28.79 15.13
N ASP A 5 -49.83 28.27 14.17
CA ASP A 5 -49.72 27.00 13.45
C ASP A 5 -48.25 26.64 13.11
N GLY A 6 -47.83 25.36 13.11
CA GLY A 6 -48.37 24.31 12.25
C GLY A 6 -47.48 24.17 11.01
N ILE A 7 -46.45 23.31 11.10
CA ILE A 7 -45.84 22.65 9.92
C ILE A 7 -45.46 21.23 10.35
N PRO A 8 -46.19 20.19 9.89
CA PRO A 8 -45.73 18.82 9.96
C PRO A 8 -44.77 18.57 8.79
N PHE A 9 -43.53 18.16 9.08
CA PHE A 9 -42.65 17.61 8.04
C PHE A 9 -43.11 16.19 7.72
N ASP A 10 -44.03 16.11 6.79
CA ASP A 10 -44.39 14.90 6.05
C ASP A 10 -43.25 14.56 5.10
N TYR A 11 -42.62 13.40 5.31
CA TYR A 11 -41.79 12.77 4.27
C TYR A 11 -42.31 11.35 4.07
N SER A 12 -43.55 11.26 3.59
CA SER A 12 -44.08 10.09 2.91
C SER A 12 -43.25 9.83 1.65
N LEU A 13 -42.35 8.84 1.71
CA LEU A 13 -41.80 8.21 0.51
C LEU A 13 -42.80 7.15 0.05
N ASP A 14 -43.66 7.57 -0.87
CA ASP A 14 -44.61 6.73 -1.58
C ASP A 14 -43.84 5.71 -2.43
N VAL A 15 -43.82 4.45 -1.98
CA VAL A 15 -43.31 3.31 -2.75
C VAL A 15 -44.47 2.77 -3.56
N SER A 16 -44.76 3.42 -4.68
CA SER A 16 -45.70 2.89 -5.67
C SER A 16 -44.96 2.06 -6.72
N HIS A 17 -45.28 0.77 -6.71
CA HIS A 17 -45.05 -0.21 -7.77
C HIS A 17 -45.27 0.38 -9.18
N ILE A 18 -44.26 0.28 -10.06
CA ILE A 18 -44.49 0.39 -11.50
C ILE A 18 -44.14 -0.94 -12.15
N GLN A 19 -45.19 -1.50 -12.72
CA GLN A 19 -45.30 -2.76 -13.41
C GLN A 19 -44.76 -2.63 -14.84
N ALA A 20 -44.10 -3.68 -15.30
CA ALA A 20 -43.45 -3.77 -16.61
C ALA A 20 -44.45 -3.96 -17.77
N GLN A 21 -44.18 -3.29 -18.90
CA GLN A 21 -44.53 -3.65 -20.29
C GLN A 21 -43.65 -2.77 -21.22
N CYS A 22 -42.61 -3.28 -21.89
CA CYS A 22 -42.49 -4.13 -23.09
C CYS A 22 -42.36 -3.31 -24.41
N VAL A 23 -41.36 -3.71 -25.23
CA VAL A 23 -41.08 -3.37 -26.65
C VAL A 23 -40.37 -2.00 -26.86
N SER A 24 -39.24 -1.80 -27.57
CA SER A 24 -38.56 -2.51 -28.69
C SER A 24 -37.04 -2.18 -28.76
N GLU A 25 -36.28 -3.19 -29.24
CA GLU A 25 -35.10 -3.14 -30.13
C GLU A 25 -33.80 -2.40 -29.74
N ALA A 26 -32.74 -3.17 -29.45
CA ALA A 26 -31.48 -3.16 -30.24
C ALA A 26 -30.52 -4.29 -29.79
N VAL A 27 -30.46 -5.33 -30.63
CA VAL A 27 -29.35 -6.25 -30.98
C VAL A 27 -28.19 -6.43 -29.98
N GLU A 28 -28.15 -7.60 -29.32
CA GLU A 28 -26.92 -8.17 -28.74
C GLU A 28 -26.27 -9.20 -29.68
N PRO A 29 -24.93 -9.20 -29.84
CA PRO A 29 -24.23 -10.22 -30.60
C PRO A 29 -23.96 -11.48 -29.75
N SER A 30 -24.77 -12.51 -29.98
CA SER A 30 -24.58 -13.86 -29.43
C SER A 30 -23.55 -14.66 -30.22
N THR A 31 -22.60 -15.28 -29.50
CA THR A 31 -21.55 -16.15 -30.03
C THR A 31 -22.14 -17.53 -30.39
N PRO A 32 -21.88 -18.10 -31.59
CA PRO A 32 -22.47 -19.39 -31.95
C PRO A 32 -21.83 -20.57 -31.23
N THR A 33 -22.69 -21.42 -30.69
CA THR A 33 -22.39 -22.72 -30.09
C THR A 33 -22.15 -23.78 -31.17
N LYS A 34 -21.30 -24.78 -30.83
CA LYS A 34 -20.92 -25.96 -31.62
C LYS A 34 -22.02 -26.52 -32.53
N ALA A 35 -21.72 -26.61 -33.82
CA ALA A 35 -22.35 -27.55 -34.74
C ALA A 35 -21.39 -28.70 -35.05
N THR A 36 -21.87 -29.92 -34.90
CA THR A 36 -21.22 -31.16 -35.31
C THR A 36 -21.40 -31.32 -36.82
N SER A 37 -20.32 -31.43 -37.59
CA SER A 37 -20.37 -31.94 -38.96
C SER A 37 -19.20 -32.87 -39.24
N ILE A 38 -19.55 -34.02 -39.81
CA ILE A 38 -18.70 -35.13 -40.24
C ILE A 38 -18.25 -34.80 -41.67
N GLY A 39 -16.94 -34.84 -41.92
CA GLY A 39 -16.39 -34.67 -43.27
C GLY A 39 -14.86 -34.59 -43.24
N ALA A 40 -14.20 -35.63 -43.77
CA ALA A 40 -12.75 -35.73 -43.86
C ALA A 40 -12.18 -34.72 -44.88
N ALA A 41 -11.18 -33.96 -44.46
CA ALA A 41 -10.38 -33.08 -45.32
C ALA A 41 -8.88 -33.20 -44.94
N PRO A 42 -7.95 -33.06 -45.91
CA PRO A 42 -6.58 -33.53 -45.79
C PRO A 42 -5.72 -32.66 -44.86
N VAL A 43 -4.85 -33.32 -44.09
CA VAL A 43 -3.93 -32.70 -43.13
C VAL A 43 -2.81 -31.96 -43.87
N LEU A 44 -2.84 -30.62 -43.84
CA LEU A 44 -1.69 -29.80 -44.21
C LEU A 44 -0.63 -29.85 -43.08
N PRO A 45 0.68 -29.87 -43.42
CA PRO A 45 1.75 -29.98 -42.43
C PRO A 45 1.76 -28.76 -41.49
N ARG A 46 1.72 -29.02 -40.19
CA ARG A 46 1.76 -27.99 -39.13
C ARG A 46 3.13 -27.31 -39.17
N THR A 47 3.16 -26.01 -39.39
CA THR A 47 4.36 -25.20 -39.20
C THR A 47 4.77 -25.24 -37.72
N PRO A 48 6.07 -25.33 -37.41
CA PRO A 48 6.55 -25.34 -36.04
C PRO A 48 6.17 -24.02 -35.36
N ARG A 49 5.39 -24.10 -34.28
CA ARG A 49 5.05 -22.93 -33.45
C ARG A 49 6.34 -22.29 -32.95
N LEU A 50 6.67 -21.12 -33.47
CA LEU A 50 7.75 -20.29 -32.93
C LEU A 50 7.44 -20.03 -31.46
N ARG A 51 8.43 -20.28 -30.59
CA ARG A 51 8.32 -20.01 -29.15
C ARG A 51 7.95 -18.53 -28.98
N PRO A 52 6.91 -18.17 -28.21
CA PRO A 52 6.59 -16.78 -27.97
C PRO A 52 7.82 -16.10 -27.37
N GLN A 53 8.25 -15.01 -27.98
CA GLN A 53 9.38 -14.22 -27.50
C GLN A 53 9.01 -13.69 -26.10
N LYS A 54 9.90 -13.90 -25.11
CA LYS A 54 9.70 -13.45 -23.73
C LYS A 54 9.77 -11.92 -23.57
N ILE A 55 10.02 -11.19 -24.65
CA ILE A 55 10.21 -9.73 -24.66
C ILE A 55 9.38 -9.18 -25.82
N SER A 56 8.53 -8.20 -25.53
CA SER A 56 7.73 -7.51 -26.56
C SER A 56 8.65 -6.74 -27.50
N PRO A 57 8.44 -6.81 -28.83
CA PRO A 57 9.23 -6.04 -29.79
C PRO A 57 9.08 -4.52 -29.63
N TYR A 58 8.03 -4.07 -28.92
CA TYR A 58 7.80 -2.65 -28.60
C TYR A 58 8.57 -2.15 -27.36
N PHE A 59 9.14 -3.05 -26.57
CA PHE A 59 9.98 -2.73 -25.41
C PHE A 59 11.30 -3.50 -25.49
N PRO A 60 12.21 -3.09 -26.40
CA PRO A 60 13.45 -3.81 -26.66
C PRO A 60 14.47 -3.74 -25.52
N LYS A 61 14.25 -2.86 -24.52
CA LYS A 61 15.09 -2.73 -23.33
C LYS A 61 14.36 -3.34 -22.11
N PRO A 62 15.07 -4.02 -21.19
CA PRO A 62 14.48 -4.39 -19.90
C PRO A 62 13.88 -3.16 -19.24
N LEU A 63 12.60 -3.23 -18.85
CA LEU A 63 11.90 -2.13 -18.18
C LEU A 63 12.34 -1.91 -16.72
N VAL A 64 13.38 -2.62 -16.26
CA VAL A 64 13.95 -2.45 -14.93
C VAL A 64 14.80 -1.18 -14.96
N ASP A 65 14.16 -0.06 -14.70
CA ASP A 65 14.81 1.21 -14.43
C ASP A 65 15.55 1.09 -13.08
N PRO A 66 16.90 1.15 -13.05
CA PRO A 66 17.69 1.05 -11.82
C PRO A 66 17.31 2.10 -10.77
N ASP A 67 16.76 3.25 -11.21
CA ASP A 67 16.32 4.34 -10.34
C ASP A 67 14.93 4.10 -9.75
N SER A 68 14.28 2.97 -10.08
CA SER A 68 12.94 2.65 -9.58
C SER A 68 12.91 2.15 -8.15
N CYS A 69 14.05 1.72 -7.58
CA CYS A 69 14.16 1.15 -6.24
C CYS A 69 15.12 2.00 -5.41
N LEU A 70 14.81 2.23 -4.14
CA LEU A 70 15.76 2.92 -3.26
C LEU A 70 17.06 2.10 -3.17
N PRO A 71 18.23 2.75 -3.16
CA PRO A 71 19.49 2.05 -2.96
C PRO A 71 19.44 1.34 -1.61
N PHE A 72 19.91 0.10 -1.54
CA PHE A 72 19.89 -0.65 -0.29
C PHE A 72 21.00 -0.12 0.61
N PRO A 73 20.66 0.61 1.69
CA PRO A 73 21.69 1.26 2.49
C PRO A 73 22.44 0.23 3.32
N PRO A 74 23.67 0.54 3.73
CA PRO A 74 24.40 -0.27 4.70
C PRO A 74 23.54 -0.58 5.93
N ILE A 75 23.61 -1.81 6.47
CA ILE A 75 22.82 -2.18 7.66
C ILE A 75 23.24 -1.46 8.94
N ASN A 76 24.38 -0.77 8.96
CA ASN A 76 24.75 0.12 10.05
C ASN A 76 24.19 1.55 9.87
N ALA A 77 23.54 1.85 8.75
CA ALA A 77 22.88 3.13 8.55
C ALA A 77 21.71 3.31 9.55
N PRO A 78 21.46 4.55 10.01
CA PRO A 78 20.40 4.82 10.98
C PRO A 78 18.99 4.58 10.40
N SER A 79 18.80 4.81 9.11
CA SER A 79 17.54 4.68 8.38
C SER A 79 17.72 4.01 7.03
N PHE A 80 16.63 3.47 6.48
CA PHE A 80 16.58 2.93 5.13
C PHE A 80 16.35 4.02 4.06
N GLY A 81 15.64 5.08 4.43
CA GLY A 81 15.28 6.19 3.54
C GLY A 81 13.83 6.15 3.06
N LEU A 82 12.97 5.31 3.65
CA LEU A 82 11.53 5.39 3.39
C LEU A 82 10.94 6.65 4.02
N VAL A 83 10.01 7.30 3.33
CA VAL A 83 9.28 8.44 3.90
C VAL A 83 8.47 8.02 5.13
N GLN A 84 8.04 6.76 5.19
CA GLN A 84 7.33 6.18 6.33
C GLN A 84 8.19 6.18 7.60
N GLU A 85 9.51 6.03 7.52
CA GLU A 85 10.39 6.14 8.69
C GLU A 85 10.39 7.56 9.25
N GLN A 86 10.32 8.57 8.38
CA GLN A 86 10.30 9.98 8.79
C GLN A 86 8.94 10.39 9.37
N LEU A 87 7.86 9.78 8.88
CA LEU A 87 6.48 10.07 9.28
C LEU A 87 5.92 9.10 10.33
N ALA A 88 6.73 8.19 10.87
CA ALA A 88 6.25 7.13 11.75
C ALA A 88 5.51 7.65 12.99
N HIS A 89 5.99 8.78 13.54
CA HIS A 89 5.40 9.48 14.69
C HIS A 89 4.29 10.47 14.31
N ASP A 90 3.95 10.60 13.02
CA ASP A 90 2.78 11.34 12.53
C ASP A 90 1.93 10.41 11.66
N PRO A 91 1.07 9.57 12.31
CA PRO A 91 0.38 8.51 11.59
C PRO A 91 -0.61 9.04 10.55
N PHE A 92 -1.17 10.25 10.74
CA PHE A 92 -2.02 10.89 9.74
C PHE A 92 -1.23 11.22 8.47
N ARG A 93 -0.10 11.93 8.61
CA ARG A 93 0.74 12.26 7.45
C ARG A 93 1.30 11.01 6.78
N LEU A 94 1.63 9.97 7.54
CA LEU A 94 2.04 8.68 6.97
C LEU A 94 0.96 8.10 6.05
N LEU A 95 -0.32 8.11 6.47
CA LEU A 95 -1.41 7.62 5.62
C LEU A 95 -1.59 8.48 4.35
N ILE A 96 -1.49 9.80 4.46
CA ILE A 96 -1.50 10.69 3.27
C ILE A 96 -0.34 10.34 2.32
N ALA A 97 0.86 10.09 2.86
CA ALA A 97 2.00 9.65 2.05
C ALA A 97 1.68 8.34 1.30
N THR A 98 1.01 7.37 1.95
CA THR A 98 0.62 6.12 1.27
C THR A 98 -0.37 6.37 0.11
N ILE A 99 -1.26 7.35 0.21
CA ILE A 99 -2.16 7.73 -0.89
C ILE A 99 -1.37 8.30 -2.07
N PHE A 100 -0.34 9.12 -1.80
CA PHE A 100 0.51 9.73 -2.84
C PHE A 100 1.41 8.72 -3.56
N LEU A 101 1.85 7.68 -2.86
CA LEU A 101 2.73 6.64 -3.40
C LEU A 101 1.97 5.53 -4.14
N ASN A 102 0.64 5.49 -4.08
CA ASN A 102 -0.16 4.52 -4.80
C ASN A 102 0.00 4.64 -6.32
N ARG A 103 0.79 3.76 -6.94
CA ARG A 103 1.08 3.76 -8.38
C ARG A 103 1.85 5.01 -8.85
N THR A 104 2.60 5.66 -7.97
CA THR A 104 3.51 6.77 -8.31
C THR A 104 4.85 6.59 -7.65
N ARG A 105 5.93 6.90 -8.38
CA ARG A 105 7.30 6.80 -7.87
C ARG A 105 7.56 7.88 -6.81
N GLY A 106 8.30 7.50 -5.77
CA GLY A 106 8.65 8.40 -4.66
C GLY A 106 9.36 9.68 -5.12
N GLY A 107 10.31 9.58 -6.06
CA GLY A 107 11.04 10.76 -6.57
C GLY A 107 10.16 11.87 -7.16
N VAL A 108 8.97 11.53 -7.67
CA VAL A 108 8.00 12.51 -8.18
C VAL A 108 6.95 12.87 -7.12
N ALA A 109 6.51 11.89 -6.33
CA ALA A 109 5.45 12.09 -5.34
C ALA A 109 5.90 12.91 -4.12
N LEU A 110 7.10 12.67 -3.60
CA LEU A 110 7.56 13.24 -2.33
C LEU A 110 7.73 14.77 -2.35
N PRO A 111 8.33 15.39 -3.39
CA PRO A 111 8.40 16.85 -3.44
C PRO A 111 7.02 17.53 -3.43
N VAL A 112 6.02 16.89 -4.06
CA VAL A 112 4.64 17.39 -4.08
C VAL A 112 3.95 17.14 -2.74
N LEU A 113 4.18 15.98 -2.12
CA LEU A 113 3.66 15.64 -0.79
C LEU A 113 4.07 16.69 0.25
N PHE A 114 5.35 17.07 0.29
CA PHE A 114 5.82 18.07 1.25
C PHE A 114 5.23 19.46 1.00
N LYS A 115 5.08 19.88 -0.28
CA LYS A 115 4.34 21.12 -0.61
C LYS A 115 2.88 21.08 -0.13
N VAL A 116 2.24 19.92 -0.18
CA VAL A 116 0.88 19.72 0.32
C VAL A 116 0.85 19.80 1.86
N PHE A 117 1.83 19.24 2.56
CA PHE A 117 1.95 19.40 4.01
C PHE A 117 2.24 20.83 4.44
N ASP A 118 3.05 21.57 3.69
CA ASP A 118 3.29 22.99 3.97
C ASP A 118 2.00 23.82 3.80
N ARG A 119 1.19 23.49 2.79
CA ARG A 119 -0.08 24.19 2.53
C ARG A 119 -1.18 23.80 3.52
N PHE A 120 -1.23 22.53 3.94
CA PHE A 120 -2.24 21.98 4.83
C PHE A 120 -1.55 21.32 6.03
N PRO A 121 -1.01 22.12 6.98
CA PRO A 121 -0.16 21.61 8.05
C PRO A 121 -0.91 20.76 9.08
N THR A 122 -2.22 20.91 9.19
CA THR A 122 -3.08 20.19 10.16
C THR A 122 -4.15 19.35 9.46
N VAL A 123 -4.72 18.41 10.21
CA VAL A 123 -5.82 17.57 9.73
C VAL A 123 -7.04 18.42 9.35
N GLU A 124 -7.35 19.45 10.14
CA GLU A 124 -8.44 20.41 9.92
C GLU A 124 -8.27 21.20 8.63
N ALA A 125 -7.05 21.66 8.35
CA ALA A 125 -6.74 22.37 7.11
C ALA A 125 -6.96 21.48 5.88
N MET A 126 -6.60 20.19 5.97
CA MET A 126 -6.86 19.23 4.89
C MET A 126 -8.33 18.81 4.81
N ALA A 127 -9.05 18.69 5.93
CA ALA A 127 -10.45 18.29 5.95
C ALA A 127 -11.40 19.38 5.39
N SER A 128 -11.01 20.65 5.51
CA SER A 128 -11.78 21.82 5.08
C SER A 128 -11.44 22.30 3.67
N THR A 129 -10.37 21.81 3.05
CA THR A 129 -10.01 22.24 1.69
C THR A 129 -10.99 21.70 0.65
N ASP A 130 -11.23 22.50 -0.39
CA ASP A 130 -11.98 22.06 -1.57
C ASP A 130 -11.17 21.02 -2.38
N PRO A 131 -11.80 19.92 -2.85
CA PRO A 131 -11.12 18.92 -3.68
C PRO A 131 -10.42 19.46 -4.92
N SER A 132 -10.93 20.51 -5.57
CA SER A 132 -10.29 21.07 -6.78
C SER A 132 -8.95 21.75 -6.46
N THR A 133 -8.85 22.37 -5.27
CA THR A 133 -7.62 23.01 -4.80
C THR A 133 -6.51 21.97 -4.62
N LEU A 134 -6.79 20.89 -3.89
CA LEU A 134 -5.81 19.83 -3.68
C LEU A 134 -5.51 19.08 -4.99
N ALA A 135 -6.52 18.81 -5.83
CA ALA A 135 -6.33 18.16 -7.12
C ALA A 135 -5.42 18.96 -8.06
N SER A 136 -5.52 20.30 -8.03
CA SER A 136 -4.66 21.18 -8.81
C SER A 136 -3.20 21.10 -8.37
N MET A 137 -2.93 21.04 -7.06
CA MET A 137 -1.57 20.91 -6.52
C MET A 137 -0.91 19.58 -6.91
N ILE A 138 -1.70 18.50 -6.99
CA ILE A 138 -1.19 17.14 -7.24
C ILE A 138 -1.44 16.67 -8.69
N HIS A 139 -1.82 17.59 -9.58
CA HIS A 139 -2.20 17.27 -10.95
C HIS A 139 -1.12 16.47 -11.70
N CYS A 140 0.16 16.78 -11.46
CA CYS A 140 1.30 16.10 -12.07
C CYS A 140 1.47 14.63 -11.65
N LEU A 141 0.78 14.16 -10.61
CA LEU A 141 0.93 12.79 -10.11
C LEU A 141 -0.02 11.78 -10.79
N GLY A 142 -1.04 12.27 -11.50
CA GLY A 142 -2.14 11.46 -12.02
C GLY A 142 -3.11 10.99 -10.94
N PHE A 143 -4.32 10.59 -11.35
CA PHE A 143 -5.44 10.24 -10.44
C PHE A 143 -5.73 11.31 -9.38
N GLN A 144 -5.44 12.57 -9.69
CA GLN A 144 -5.48 13.71 -8.80
C GLN A 144 -6.85 13.90 -8.16
N ASN A 145 -7.92 13.72 -8.94
CA ASN A 145 -9.29 13.87 -8.43
C ASN A 145 -9.62 12.79 -7.39
N GLN A 146 -9.26 11.53 -7.66
CA GLN A 146 -9.50 10.42 -6.72
C GLN A 146 -8.62 10.55 -5.47
N ARG A 147 -7.36 10.97 -5.63
CA ARG A 147 -6.44 11.21 -4.51
C ARG A 147 -6.89 12.35 -3.63
N ALA A 148 -7.24 13.49 -4.21
CA ALA A 148 -7.72 14.65 -3.46
C ALA A 148 -8.96 14.30 -2.64
N LYS A 149 -9.96 13.65 -3.26
CA LYS A 149 -11.16 13.16 -2.56
C LYS A 149 -10.82 12.21 -1.42
N LYS A 150 -9.89 11.26 -1.63
CA LYS A 150 -9.46 10.32 -0.58
C LYS A 150 -8.75 11.03 0.58
N CYS A 151 -7.83 11.95 0.31
CA CYS A 151 -7.13 12.70 1.36
C CYS A 151 -8.10 13.51 2.22
N ILE A 152 -9.03 14.22 1.59
CA ILE A 152 -10.03 15.05 2.29
C ILE A 152 -10.99 14.16 3.09
N ALA A 153 -11.54 13.11 2.49
CA ALA A 153 -12.42 12.18 3.19
C ALA A 153 -11.70 11.46 4.35
N LEU A 154 -10.42 11.12 4.18
CA LEU A 154 -9.60 10.55 5.25
C LEU A 154 -9.43 11.55 6.39
N ALA A 155 -9.10 12.81 6.09
CA ALA A 155 -8.97 13.87 7.09
C ALA A 155 -10.29 14.12 7.85
N GLN A 156 -11.41 14.20 7.14
CA GLN A 156 -12.74 14.35 7.75
C GLN A 156 -13.09 13.17 8.66
N THR A 157 -12.85 11.94 8.19
CA THR A 157 -13.09 10.72 8.99
C THR A 157 -12.14 10.64 10.17
N TRP A 158 -10.88 11.08 10.02
CA TRP A 158 -9.88 11.12 11.09
C TRP A 158 -10.30 12.06 12.22
N LEU A 159 -10.84 13.23 11.89
CA LEU A 159 -11.36 14.17 12.91
C LEU A 159 -12.56 13.61 13.65
N ALA A 160 -13.48 12.95 12.94
CA ALA A 160 -14.69 12.38 13.54
C ALA A 160 -14.40 11.11 14.36
N PHE A 161 -13.54 10.23 13.83
CA PHE A 161 -13.26 8.90 14.38
C PHE A 161 -11.76 8.60 14.27
N PRO A 162 -10.90 9.25 15.07
CA PRO A 162 -9.46 9.02 15.01
C PRO A 162 -9.11 7.58 15.42
N PRO A 163 -8.03 7.00 14.87
CA PRO A 163 -7.53 5.71 15.33
C PRO A 163 -7.25 5.75 16.84
N THR A 164 -7.86 4.84 17.58
CA THR A 164 -7.84 4.84 19.04
C THR A 164 -7.38 3.48 19.54
N LYS A 165 -6.51 3.47 20.55
CA LYS A 165 -6.09 2.24 21.25
C LYS A 165 -7.31 1.43 21.71
N GLY A 166 -7.29 0.12 21.50
CA GLY A 166 -8.39 -0.75 21.90
C GLY A 166 -9.60 -0.73 20.96
N LYS A 167 -9.54 -0.04 19.83
CA LYS A 167 -10.59 -0.07 18.80
C LYS A 167 -10.02 -0.53 17.47
N ARG A 168 -10.46 -1.70 17.03
CA ARG A 168 -10.10 -2.28 15.74
C ARG A 168 -11.35 -2.49 14.90
N TYR A 169 -11.22 -2.25 13.61
CA TYR A 169 -12.31 -2.32 12.64
C TYR A 169 -12.05 -3.40 11.61
N ARG A 170 -13.12 -3.85 10.96
CA ARG A 170 -13.06 -4.87 9.92
C ARG A 170 -12.27 -4.42 8.69
N LYS A 171 -11.34 -5.27 8.24
CA LYS A 171 -10.84 -5.26 6.86
C LYS A 171 -11.03 -6.62 6.22
N LEU A 172 -11.92 -6.71 5.23
CA LEU A 172 -12.14 -7.96 4.52
C LEU A 172 -10.88 -8.39 3.75
N HIS A 173 -10.55 -9.67 3.86
CA HIS A 173 -9.47 -10.31 3.10
C HIS A 173 -8.08 -9.73 3.36
N TYR A 174 -7.83 -9.25 4.59
CA TYR A 174 -6.52 -8.77 4.99
C TYR A 174 -6.20 -9.17 6.45
N PRO A 175 -4.98 -9.68 6.71
CA PRO A 175 -3.88 -9.89 5.75
C PRO A 175 -4.10 -11.13 4.89
N CYS A 176 -4.91 -12.08 5.33
CA CYS A 176 -5.19 -13.32 4.61
C CYS A 176 -6.61 -13.34 4.04
N LYS A 177 -6.81 -14.21 3.03
CA LYS A 177 -8.13 -14.40 2.43
C LYS A 177 -9.06 -15.07 3.45
N GLY A 178 -10.07 -14.32 3.88
CA GLY A 178 -11.11 -14.80 4.79
C GLY A 178 -11.22 -13.94 6.04
N ASP A 179 -10.13 -13.26 6.41
CA ASP A 179 -10.07 -12.38 7.58
C ASP A 179 -11.12 -11.26 7.51
N GLY A 180 -11.64 -10.91 8.67
CA GLY A 180 -12.63 -9.86 8.89
C GLY A 180 -14.07 -10.23 8.53
N ARG A 181 -14.34 -11.43 7.99
CA ARG A 181 -15.72 -11.85 7.65
C ARG A 181 -16.61 -12.08 8.87
N ASP A 182 -16.00 -12.30 10.01
CA ASP A 182 -16.55 -12.56 11.34
C ASP A 182 -16.71 -11.28 12.20
N ILE A 183 -16.54 -10.12 11.58
CA ILE A 183 -16.74 -8.79 12.20
C ILE A 183 -17.86 -8.07 11.42
N GLY A 184 -18.75 -7.38 12.13
CA GLY A 184 -19.76 -6.51 11.56
C GLY A 184 -19.16 -5.33 10.77
N ALA A 185 -19.96 -4.65 9.95
CA ALA A 185 -19.50 -3.46 9.22
C ALA A 185 -19.17 -2.30 10.16
N ASP A 186 -20.02 -2.10 11.16
CA ASP A 186 -19.93 -1.02 12.14
C ASP A 186 -19.50 -1.53 13.53
N GLU A 187 -19.09 -2.80 13.61
CA GLU A 187 -18.60 -3.41 14.85
C GLU A 187 -17.15 -2.97 15.11
N THR A 188 -16.87 -2.61 16.36
CA THR A 188 -15.51 -2.40 16.86
C THR A 188 -15.11 -3.53 17.79
N ILE A 189 -13.91 -4.07 17.61
CA ILE A 189 -13.36 -5.13 18.46
C ILE A 189 -12.20 -4.60 19.30
N ALA A 190 -12.07 -5.12 20.52
CA ALA A 190 -11.02 -4.75 21.47
C ALA A 190 -9.66 -5.35 21.12
N ASP A 191 -8.61 -4.95 21.82
CA ASP A 191 -7.22 -5.38 21.56
C ASP A 191 -6.93 -6.85 21.92
N ASP A 192 -7.72 -7.42 22.83
CA ASP A 192 -7.65 -8.80 23.33
C ASP A 192 -8.56 -9.77 22.56
N ASP A 193 -9.43 -9.25 21.70
CA ASP A 193 -10.26 -10.05 20.80
C ASP A 193 -9.39 -10.83 19.80
N ALA A 194 -9.61 -12.14 19.66
CA ALA A 194 -8.83 -13.00 18.79
C ALA A 194 -9.06 -12.72 17.28
N ARG A 195 -10.15 -12.05 16.92
CA ARG A 195 -10.52 -11.76 15.53
C ARG A 195 -9.58 -10.73 14.91
N VAL A 196 -9.47 -10.79 13.58
CA VAL A 196 -8.52 -9.97 12.82
C VAL A 196 -9.17 -8.65 12.39
N GLY A 197 -8.76 -7.57 13.05
CA GLY A 197 -9.17 -6.20 12.75
C GLY A 197 -8.04 -5.19 12.94
N TRP A 198 -8.25 -3.96 12.47
CA TRP A 198 -7.19 -2.94 12.37
C TRP A 198 -7.68 -1.55 12.80
N GLU A 199 -6.79 -0.78 13.43
CA GLU A 199 -7.13 0.51 14.06
C GLU A 199 -7.51 1.62 13.04
N ILE A 200 -7.14 1.41 11.77
CA ILE A 200 -7.37 2.36 10.66
C ILE A 200 -8.27 1.81 9.55
N ALA A 201 -8.84 0.61 9.70
CA ALA A 201 -9.56 -0.04 8.60
C ALA A 201 -10.88 0.65 8.21
N HIS A 202 -11.46 1.45 9.10
CA HIS A 202 -12.64 2.29 8.83
C HIS A 202 -12.32 3.53 8.01
N LEU A 203 -11.04 3.95 7.93
CA LEU A 203 -10.66 5.16 7.21
C LEU A 203 -10.74 4.95 5.68
N PRO A 204 -11.30 5.93 4.94
CA PRO A 204 -11.41 5.84 3.50
C PRO A 204 -10.03 5.86 2.84
N GLY A 205 -9.87 5.08 1.77
CA GLY A 205 -8.62 5.01 1.02
C GLY A 205 -7.54 4.11 1.63
N VAL A 206 -7.76 3.53 2.82
CA VAL A 206 -6.85 2.58 3.44
C VAL A 206 -6.95 1.20 2.77
N GLY A 207 -5.89 0.84 2.04
CA GLY A 207 -5.72 -0.48 1.41
C GLY A 207 -4.66 -1.33 2.11
N PRO A 208 -4.33 -2.53 1.57
CA PRO A 208 -3.29 -3.40 2.11
C PRO A 208 -1.95 -2.69 2.30
N TYR A 209 -1.51 -1.87 1.33
CA TYR A 209 -0.27 -1.10 1.43
C TYR A 209 -0.27 -0.11 2.62
N SER A 210 -1.37 0.61 2.82
CA SER A 210 -1.53 1.53 3.96
C SER A 210 -1.56 0.78 5.28
N LEU A 211 -2.21 -0.39 5.33
CA LEU A 211 -2.26 -1.24 6.52
C LEU A 211 -0.89 -1.83 6.85
N ASP A 212 -0.14 -2.32 5.87
CA ASP A 212 1.23 -2.80 6.08
C ASP A 212 2.13 -1.67 6.58
N SER A 213 2.03 -0.47 5.97
CA SER A 213 2.77 0.70 6.43
C SER A 213 2.42 1.07 7.89
N TRP A 214 1.12 1.09 8.23
CA TRP A 214 0.66 1.35 9.60
C TRP A 214 1.18 0.31 10.60
N ARG A 215 1.07 -0.98 10.26
CA ARG A 215 1.55 -2.10 11.08
C ARG A 215 3.04 -2.04 11.30
N ILE A 216 3.80 -1.65 10.28
CA ILE A 216 5.26 -1.57 10.38
C ILE A 216 5.71 -0.35 11.19
N PHE A 217 5.07 0.82 11.04
CA PHE A 217 5.64 2.09 11.54
C PHE A 217 4.87 2.76 12.68
N CYS A 218 3.56 2.57 12.80
CA CYS A 218 2.72 3.35 13.73
C CYS A 218 2.04 2.51 14.81
N ARG A 219 1.68 1.27 14.49
CA ARG A 219 0.72 0.48 15.28
C ARG A 219 1.15 0.29 16.74
N ASP A 220 2.43 -0.02 16.98
CA ASP A 220 2.93 -0.30 18.32
C ASP A 220 2.89 0.92 19.23
N GLU A 221 3.18 2.11 18.69
CA GLU A 221 3.12 3.38 19.42
C GLU A 221 1.67 3.79 19.71
N VAL A 222 0.77 3.67 18.72
CA VAL A 222 -0.65 3.99 18.89
C VAL A 222 -1.31 3.08 19.94
N ARG A 223 -0.88 1.82 20.04
CA ARG A 223 -1.36 0.89 21.08
C ARG A 223 -0.65 1.11 22.43
N GLY A 224 0.32 2.02 22.51
CA GLY A 224 1.13 2.27 23.70
C GLY A 224 1.89 1.03 24.16
N LEU A 225 2.35 0.21 23.21
CA LEU A 225 3.12 -1.01 23.48
C LEU A 225 4.63 -0.74 23.46
N ALA A 226 5.07 0.24 22.68
CA ALA A 226 6.44 0.74 22.56
C ALA A 226 6.43 2.24 22.20
N SER A 227 7.58 2.92 22.34
CA SER A 227 7.74 4.33 21.94
C SER A 227 8.11 4.50 20.46
N ASP A 228 8.56 3.44 19.80
CA ASP A 228 8.77 3.42 18.36
C ASP A 228 8.47 2.02 17.80
N TRP A 229 8.42 1.93 16.48
CA TRP A 229 8.17 0.66 15.80
C TRP A 229 9.32 -0.34 15.90
N ARG A 230 10.50 0.05 16.37
CA ARG A 230 11.63 -0.86 16.59
C ARG A 230 11.53 -1.56 17.95
N GLY A 231 10.56 -1.17 18.78
CA GLY A 231 10.35 -1.71 20.11
C GLY A 231 11.14 -0.99 21.21
N LEU A 232 11.63 0.22 20.94
CA LEU A 232 12.20 1.06 21.99
C LEU A 232 11.12 1.35 23.05
N GLY A 233 11.51 1.38 24.32
CA GLY A 233 10.56 1.70 25.41
C GLY A 233 9.41 0.68 25.55
N ALA A 234 9.61 -0.57 25.12
CA ALA A 234 8.59 -1.60 25.17
C ALA A 234 8.02 -1.79 26.59
N SER A 235 6.69 -1.83 26.67
CA SER A 235 5.94 -1.99 27.92
C SER A 235 6.15 -3.34 28.61
N LYS A 236 6.57 -4.36 27.87
CA LYS A 236 6.78 -5.73 28.36
C LYS A 236 8.12 -6.26 27.86
N THR A 237 8.82 -7.03 28.69
CA THR A 237 10.10 -7.67 28.33
C THR A 237 9.94 -8.67 27.18
N SER A 238 8.79 -9.34 27.07
CA SER A 238 8.47 -10.28 26.00
C SER A 238 7.84 -9.63 24.76
N PHE A 239 7.86 -8.29 24.68
CA PHE A 239 7.26 -7.57 23.56
C PHE A 239 7.97 -7.90 22.25
N ARG A 240 7.18 -8.17 21.22
CA ARG A 240 7.65 -8.36 19.85
C ARG A 240 7.04 -7.26 19.00
N PRO A 241 7.85 -6.39 18.36
CA PRO A 241 7.35 -5.38 17.46
C PRO A 241 6.50 -5.95 16.33
N GLU A 242 5.44 -5.26 15.94
CA GLU A 242 4.46 -5.71 14.95
C GLU A 242 5.12 -5.98 13.59
N TRP A 243 6.10 -5.15 13.17
CA TRP A 243 6.78 -5.30 11.88
C TRP A 243 7.35 -6.71 11.66
N LYS A 244 7.74 -7.41 12.74
CA LYS A 244 8.27 -8.77 12.68
C LYS A 244 7.24 -9.81 12.22
N SER A 245 5.96 -9.45 12.12
CA SER A 245 4.86 -10.30 11.68
C SER A 245 4.26 -9.89 10.33
N VAL A 246 4.72 -8.77 9.76
CA VAL A 246 4.16 -8.21 8.52
C VAL A 246 4.82 -8.86 7.32
N LEU A 247 4.00 -9.28 6.35
CA LEU A 247 4.43 -9.86 5.06
C LEU A 247 3.92 -8.99 3.91
N PRO A 248 4.57 -7.84 3.63
CA PRO A 248 4.04 -6.85 2.69
C PRO A 248 4.16 -7.30 1.24
N GLN A 249 3.19 -6.89 0.42
CA GLN A 249 3.23 -7.05 -1.04
C GLN A 249 3.88 -5.85 -1.76
N ASP A 250 4.10 -4.74 -1.07
CA ASP A 250 4.80 -3.60 -1.64
C ASP A 250 6.31 -3.83 -1.71
N LYS A 251 6.93 -3.47 -2.84
CA LYS A 251 8.35 -3.76 -3.10
C LYS A 251 9.30 -3.02 -2.18
N GLU A 252 8.97 -1.77 -1.82
CA GLU A 252 9.81 -0.94 -0.97
C GLU A 252 9.67 -1.35 0.50
N LEU A 253 8.45 -1.67 0.96
CA LEU A 253 8.25 -2.25 2.30
C LEU A 253 8.97 -3.59 2.45
N ARG A 254 9.02 -4.41 1.41
CA ARG A 254 9.83 -5.64 1.43
C ARG A 254 11.31 -5.36 1.58
N ALA A 255 11.84 -4.43 0.79
CA ALA A 255 13.25 -4.05 0.85
C ALA A 255 13.62 -3.57 2.27
N TYR A 256 12.74 -2.75 2.85
CA TYR A 256 12.85 -2.28 4.23
C TYR A 256 12.88 -3.42 5.24
N LEU A 257 11.93 -4.36 5.18
CA LEU A 257 11.89 -5.48 6.14
C LEU A 257 13.06 -6.45 5.96
N THR A 258 13.52 -6.68 4.74
CA THR A 258 14.76 -7.44 4.50
C THR A 258 15.96 -6.76 5.15
N TRP A 259 16.08 -5.43 5.02
CA TRP A 259 17.13 -4.65 5.69
C TRP A 259 17.03 -4.72 7.21
N MET A 260 15.82 -4.62 7.77
CA MET A 260 15.56 -4.75 9.20
C MET A 260 15.93 -6.13 9.75
N TRP A 261 15.61 -7.21 9.03
CA TRP A 261 16.00 -8.56 9.45
C TRP A 261 17.50 -8.81 9.33
N LEU A 262 18.16 -8.24 8.31
CA LEU A 262 19.63 -8.31 8.20
C LEU A 262 20.34 -7.56 9.33
N LYS A 263 19.76 -6.46 9.83
CA LYS A 263 20.26 -5.80 11.06
C LYS A 263 20.27 -6.74 12.27
N GLU A 264 19.30 -7.66 12.33
CA GLU A 264 19.23 -8.69 13.37
C GLU A 264 20.03 -9.97 13.02
N GLY A 265 20.74 -10.00 11.88
CA GLY A 265 21.56 -11.14 11.46
C GLY A 265 20.79 -12.26 10.76
N TRP A 266 19.61 -11.97 10.21
CA TRP A 266 18.75 -12.96 9.55
C TRP A 266 18.56 -12.67 8.07
N VAL A 267 18.57 -13.72 7.25
CA VAL A 267 17.96 -13.71 5.92
C VAL A 267 16.49 -14.09 6.09
N TRP A 268 15.61 -13.20 5.65
CA TRP A 268 14.16 -13.33 5.81
C TRP A 268 13.49 -13.66 4.49
N ASP A 269 12.64 -14.68 4.51
CA ASP A 269 11.78 -15.03 3.39
C ASP A 269 10.45 -14.27 3.47
N ARG A 270 10.15 -13.48 2.44
CA ARG A 270 8.97 -12.60 2.40
C ARG A 270 7.63 -13.30 2.21
N HIS A 271 7.62 -14.56 1.74
CA HIS A 271 6.39 -15.28 1.41
C HIS A 271 5.92 -16.08 2.62
N THR A 272 6.87 -16.68 3.34
CA THR A 272 6.63 -17.57 4.48
C THR A 272 6.84 -16.86 5.82
N GLY A 273 7.67 -15.82 5.86
CA GLY A 273 8.13 -15.19 7.10
C GLY A 273 9.26 -15.96 7.80
N GLU A 274 9.74 -17.06 7.20
CA GLU A 274 10.85 -17.83 7.74
C GLU A 274 12.15 -17.04 7.75
N ARG A 275 13.04 -17.40 8.67
CA ARG A 275 14.30 -16.70 8.91
C ARG A 275 15.41 -17.72 9.05
N THR A 276 16.50 -17.50 8.34
CA THR A 276 17.72 -18.32 8.42
C THR A 276 18.90 -17.43 8.83
N PRO A 277 19.87 -17.95 9.60
CA PRO A 277 21.04 -17.16 9.98
C PRO A 277 21.78 -16.65 8.75
N ALA A 278 22.07 -15.35 8.71
CA ALA A 278 22.81 -14.76 7.61
C ALA A 278 24.29 -15.19 7.66
N SER A 279 24.80 -15.72 6.56
CA SER A 279 26.22 -16.07 6.45
C SER A 279 27.12 -14.83 6.58
N GLU A 280 28.37 -14.99 7.03
CA GLU A 280 29.32 -13.87 7.12
C GLU A 280 29.57 -13.20 5.76
N ARG A 281 29.38 -13.93 4.65
CA ARG A 281 29.45 -13.36 3.31
C ARG A 281 28.31 -12.37 3.08
N VAL A 282 27.08 -12.75 3.42
CA VAL A 282 25.87 -11.90 3.32
C VAL A 282 25.99 -10.70 4.25
N MET A 283 26.40 -10.91 5.50
CA MET A 283 26.59 -9.82 6.47
C MET A 283 27.63 -8.81 6.01
N ARG A 284 28.75 -9.25 5.42
CA ARG A 284 29.74 -8.33 4.82
C ARG A 284 29.19 -7.52 3.67
N ALA A 285 28.32 -8.08 2.82
CA ALA A 285 27.67 -7.32 1.76
C ALA A 285 26.66 -6.32 2.32
N ALA A 286 25.83 -6.76 3.28
CA ALA A 286 24.84 -5.92 3.94
C ALA A 286 25.48 -4.72 4.65
N ARG A 287 26.65 -4.89 5.29
CA ARG A 287 27.43 -3.79 5.90
C ARG A 287 28.01 -2.81 4.88
N ARG A 288 28.23 -3.22 3.63
CA ARG A 288 28.68 -2.32 2.55
C ARG A 288 27.53 -1.54 1.92
N GLY A 289 26.31 -2.06 1.99
CA GLY A 289 25.19 -1.58 1.18
C GLY A 289 25.41 -1.82 -0.31
N GLY A 290 24.55 -1.25 -1.15
CA GLY A 290 24.72 -1.25 -2.60
C GLY A 290 23.41 -1.48 -3.36
N VAL A 291 23.54 -1.98 -4.58
CA VAL A 291 22.38 -2.36 -5.40
C VAL A 291 21.89 -3.73 -4.93
N ALA A 292 20.64 -3.79 -4.52
CA ALA A 292 19.95 -5.06 -4.34
C ALA A 292 19.10 -5.32 -5.59
N HIS A 293 19.01 -6.58 -6.02
CA HIS A 293 18.08 -6.99 -7.07
C HIS A 293 17.04 -7.92 -6.48
N GLU A 294 15.84 -7.86 -7.04
CA GLU A 294 14.76 -8.77 -6.69
C GLU A 294 14.91 -10.05 -7.52
N GLU A 295 15.17 -11.17 -6.86
CA GLU A 295 15.20 -12.52 -7.45
C GLU A 295 14.13 -13.37 -6.78
N ASP A 296 13.16 -13.85 -7.56
CA ASP A 296 11.98 -14.58 -7.08
C ASP A 296 11.23 -13.87 -5.93
N GLY A 297 11.21 -12.54 -5.94
CA GLY A 297 10.58 -11.72 -4.92
C GLY A 297 11.44 -11.47 -3.68
N ASN A 298 12.58 -12.15 -3.53
CA ASN A 298 13.53 -11.93 -2.45
C ASN A 298 14.58 -10.90 -2.87
N TRP A 299 14.99 -10.04 -1.93
CA TRP A 299 16.05 -9.09 -2.19
C TRP A 299 17.41 -9.74 -1.99
N VAL A 300 18.13 -9.90 -3.10
CA VAL A 300 19.51 -10.40 -3.12
C VAL A 300 20.44 -9.21 -3.28
N LEU A 301 21.31 -9.01 -2.29
CA LEU A 301 22.35 -7.99 -2.36
C LEU A 301 23.35 -8.35 -3.44
N GLU A 302 23.69 -7.41 -4.30
CA GLU A 302 24.75 -7.64 -5.27
C GLU A 302 26.07 -7.87 -4.54
N MET A 303 26.58 -9.10 -4.66
CA MET A 303 27.76 -9.56 -3.93
C MET A 303 29.07 -9.17 -4.63
N SER A 304 28.98 -8.68 -5.87
CA SER A 304 30.10 -8.20 -6.68
C SER A 304 30.58 -6.83 -6.18
N PRO A 305 31.88 -6.51 -6.28
CA PRO A 305 32.34 -5.15 -6.01
C PRO A 305 31.59 -4.23 -6.97
N VAL A 306 30.87 -3.22 -6.46
CA VAL A 306 30.39 -2.12 -7.28
C VAL A 306 31.60 -1.64 -8.07
N LYS A 307 31.59 -1.82 -9.40
CA LYS A 307 32.65 -1.28 -10.24
C LYS A 307 32.68 0.20 -9.93
N LYS A 308 33.80 0.69 -9.38
CA LYS A 308 34.06 2.13 -9.31
C LYS A 308 33.70 2.66 -10.68
N ALA A 309 32.77 3.61 -10.74
CA ALA A 309 32.50 4.33 -11.98
C ALA A 309 33.88 4.76 -12.52
N SER A 310 34.18 4.33 -13.74
CA SER A 310 35.36 4.75 -14.46
C SER A 310 35.14 6.19 -14.91
N ASN A 311 35.07 7.11 -13.95
CA ASN A 311 35.10 8.55 -14.11
C ASN A 311 35.49 9.09 -12.74
N GLY A 312 36.80 9.18 -12.53
CA GLY A 312 37.38 9.76 -11.33
C GLY A 312 36.96 11.21 -11.19
N LEU A 313 35.99 11.47 -10.33
CA LEU A 313 35.85 12.73 -9.63
C LEU A 313 35.36 12.45 -8.21
N THR A 314 36.34 12.41 -7.31
CA THR A 314 36.15 12.69 -5.89
C THR A 314 35.70 14.14 -5.74
N ALA A 315 34.56 14.37 -5.09
CA ALA A 315 34.31 15.64 -4.42
C ALA A 315 33.94 15.33 -2.97
N TRP A 316 34.92 15.53 -2.09
CA TRP A 316 34.68 15.80 -0.67
C TRP A 316 34.66 17.31 -0.51
N SER A 317 33.56 17.83 0.02
CA SER A 317 33.46 18.93 1.01
C SER A 317 32.01 19.00 1.46
#